data_AF-A0AAN4UR84-F1
#
_entry.id   AF-A0AAN4UR84-F1
#
_cell.length_a   1.000
_cell.length_b   1.000
_cell.length_c   1.000
_cell.angle_alpha   90.00
_cell.angle_beta   90.00
_cell.angle_gamma   90.00
#
_symmetry.space_group_name_H-M   'P 1'
#
loop_
_entity.id
_entity.type
_entity.pdbx_description
1 polymer ?
#
loop_
_entity_poly.entity_id
_entity_poly.type
_entity_poly.pdbx_seq_one_letter_code
_entity_poly.pdbx_strand_id
1 'polypeptide(L)'
;MPQKPFDLFVVLAEMRTGSNFLEANLNEFGTLACLGEVFNPTFVGHKNQSELFDMDLTQREADPLELLRRMVARSDALPGFRFFHDHDPRVLEHVMADPRCAKVVLTRNPVESYVSLAIAKQTGQWKLTNVKHQRQARVHFDAPAFEAHLEQIQAFQIEIMHALQVSGQTAFYIDYEDIGDVEVLNGLAKFLGRDERIEGISDKLKKQNPEPLSEKVENPEEMEAALTRLDRFNLSRTPNFEPRRGPAVPGFHAGAEVGLLYMPVQAGPEAQMLAWLDSVGQGLVGGFTQKALRQWKRRHPGHRSFTVLRHPVARAHAAYCAQVLDPARRDTRAALRRYQVAAPDAGADRAELRAGFLSFLSFLKKNLAGQTGLRINGAWASQAALLQGFARFQGPDLVLREERLPEGLAYLSAELGIDCPPLPAAEDPPFALTEIYDDEVEAATRDAYQRDYMSFGWGPWRG
;
A
#
# COMPACT_ATOMS: atom_id res chain seq x y z
N MET A 1 -36.90 -14.30 4.84
CA MET A 1 -36.30 -13.37 3.86
C MET A 1 -34.85 -13.16 4.26
N PRO A 2 -33.88 -13.14 3.34
CA PRO A 2 -32.52 -12.75 3.70
C PRO A 2 -32.59 -11.36 4.36
N GLN A 3 -31.98 -11.22 5.53
CA GLN A 3 -32.01 -10.00 6.32
C GLN A 3 -31.43 -8.86 5.47
N LYS A 4 -32.20 -7.80 5.17
CA LYS A 4 -31.68 -6.62 4.48
C LYS A 4 -30.64 -5.96 5.41
N PRO A 5 -29.34 -6.03 5.08
CA PRO A 5 -28.30 -5.56 6.01
C PRO A 5 -28.30 -4.04 6.15
N PHE A 6 -28.75 -3.34 5.11
CA PHE A 6 -28.70 -1.88 5.02
C PHE A 6 -30.05 -1.27 4.61
N ASP A 7 -30.32 -0.08 5.15
CA ASP A 7 -31.47 0.77 4.79
C ASP A 7 -31.09 1.85 3.77
N LEU A 8 -29.80 2.19 3.71
CA LEU A 8 -29.23 3.18 2.81
C LEU A 8 -27.74 2.92 2.62
N PHE A 9 -27.11 3.62 1.67
CA PHE A 9 -25.67 3.65 1.52
C PHE A 9 -25.12 5.05 1.26
N VAL A 10 -23.87 5.27 1.63
CA VAL A 10 -23.13 6.50 1.34
C VAL A 10 -21.87 6.20 0.54
N VAL A 11 -21.65 6.95 -0.53
CA VAL A 11 -20.41 6.97 -1.31
C VAL A 11 -19.56 8.13 -0.82
N LEU A 12 -18.65 7.84 0.10
CA LEU A 12 -17.65 8.75 0.63
C LEU A 12 -16.55 8.91 -0.42
N ALA A 13 -16.47 10.10 -1.00
CA ALA A 13 -15.64 10.37 -2.16
C ALA A 13 -15.11 11.81 -2.13
N GLU A 14 -14.46 12.22 -3.21
CA GLU A 14 -13.99 13.58 -3.38
C GLU A 14 -14.35 14.10 -4.78
N MET A 15 -14.22 15.41 -4.96
CA MET A 15 -14.35 16.00 -6.29
C MET A 15 -13.38 15.30 -7.26
N ARG A 16 -13.90 14.90 -8.43
CA ARG A 16 -13.12 14.30 -9.53
C ARG A 16 -12.47 12.94 -9.22
N THR A 17 -12.93 12.20 -8.21
CA THR A 17 -12.54 10.79 -7.99
C THR A 17 -13.24 9.80 -8.93
N GLY A 18 -14.16 10.27 -9.78
CA GLY A 18 -15.02 9.41 -10.60
C GLY A 18 -16.35 9.06 -9.94
N SER A 19 -16.72 9.74 -8.86
CA SER A 19 -17.97 9.49 -8.12
C SER A 19 -19.24 9.58 -9.00
N ASN A 20 -19.28 10.47 -9.99
CA ASN A 20 -20.35 10.50 -10.99
C ASN A 20 -20.39 9.24 -11.90
N PHE A 21 -19.22 8.67 -12.23
CA PHE A 21 -19.16 7.45 -13.04
C PHE A 21 -19.61 6.24 -12.22
N LEU A 22 -19.22 6.17 -10.95
CA LEU A 22 -19.73 5.15 -10.03
C LEU A 22 -21.24 5.29 -9.81
N GLU A 23 -21.76 6.50 -9.61
CA GLU A 23 -23.21 6.78 -9.52
C GLU A 23 -23.96 6.27 -10.76
N ALA A 24 -23.46 6.56 -11.96
CA ALA A 24 -24.09 6.12 -13.21
C ALA A 24 -24.17 4.59 -13.31
N ASN A 25 -23.11 3.88 -12.92
CA ASN A 25 -23.09 2.41 -12.91
C ASN A 25 -23.98 1.82 -11.80
N LEU A 26 -23.97 2.41 -10.59
CA LEU A 26 -24.86 1.98 -9.50
C LEU A 26 -26.33 2.12 -9.89
N ASN A 27 -26.68 3.13 -10.69
CA ASN A 27 -28.03 3.35 -11.18
C ASN A 27 -28.41 2.47 -12.39
N GLU A 28 -27.52 1.59 -12.87
CA GLU A 28 -27.90 0.51 -13.81
C GLU A 28 -28.51 -0.70 -13.07
N PHE A 29 -28.31 -0.82 -11.75
CA PHE A 29 -28.99 -1.80 -10.92
C PHE A 29 -30.37 -1.26 -10.53
N GLY A 30 -31.46 -1.91 -10.96
CA GLY A 30 -32.83 -1.52 -10.62
C GLY A 30 -33.14 -1.58 -9.12
N THR A 31 -32.32 -2.29 -8.34
CA THR A 31 -32.45 -2.42 -6.88
C THR A 31 -31.63 -1.40 -6.06
N LEU A 32 -30.92 -0.48 -6.74
CA LEU A 32 -30.14 0.61 -6.15
C LEU A 32 -30.62 1.97 -6.71
N ALA A 33 -30.53 3.02 -5.89
CA ALA A 33 -30.80 4.39 -6.33
C ALA A 33 -29.80 5.36 -5.70
N CYS A 34 -28.74 5.70 -6.42
CA CYS A 34 -27.77 6.72 -6.02
C CYS A 34 -28.25 8.10 -6.49
N LEU A 35 -28.64 8.95 -5.54
CA LEU A 35 -29.36 10.22 -5.72
C LEU A 35 -28.44 11.45 -5.84
N GLY A 36 -27.16 11.23 -6.16
CA GLY A 36 -26.17 12.32 -6.26
C GLY A 36 -25.74 12.90 -4.92
N GLU A 37 -25.39 14.18 -4.92
CA GLU A 37 -24.84 14.92 -3.78
C GLU A 37 -25.98 15.59 -3.00
N VAL A 38 -26.75 14.77 -2.28
CA VAL A 38 -27.97 15.21 -1.55
C VAL A 38 -27.67 16.30 -0.50
N PHE A 39 -26.45 16.31 0.04
CA PHE A 39 -25.99 17.24 1.08
C PHE A 39 -24.97 18.27 0.57
N ASN A 40 -24.96 18.55 -0.74
CA ASN A 40 -24.13 19.61 -1.31
C ASN A 40 -24.56 20.99 -0.76
N PRO A 41 -23.64 21.92 -0.43
CA PRO A 41 -24.02 23.24 0.09
C PRO A 41 -24.90 24.09 -0.83
N THR A 42 -24.94 23.80 -2.14
CA THR A 42 -25.53 24.69 -3.15
C THR A 42 -26.75 24.12 -3.88
N PHE A 43 -27.02 22.82 -3.74
CA PHE A 43 -28.17 22.15 -4.39
C PHE A 43 -28.53 20.85 -3.63
N VAL A 44 -29.64 20.21 -4.01
CA VAL A 44 -30.09 18.95 -3.41
C VAL A 44 -30.08 17.83 -4.44
N GLY A 45 -29.07 16.95 -4.37
CA GLY A 45 -28.97 15.74 -5.22
C GLY A 45 -28.19 15.98 -6.50
N HIS A 46 -28.82 16.62 -7.49
CA HIS A 46 -28.16 16.94 -8.76
C HIS A 46 -28.09 18.44 -9.02
N LYS A 47 -27.16 18.87 -9.88
CA LYS A 47 -27.00 20.28 -10.24
C LYS A 47 -28.31 20.84 -10.81
N ASN A 48 -28.70 22.02 -10.34
CA ASN A 48 -29.98 22.72 -10.66
C ASN A 48 -31.24 22.05 -10.10
N GLN A 49 -31.10 21.03 -9.24
CA GLN A 49 -32.22 20.49 -8.48
C GLN A 49 -32.36 21.26 -7.16
N SER A 50 -33.50 21.92 -6.99
CA SER A 50 -33.81 22.73 -5.81
C SER A 50 -34.57 21.98 -4.73
N GLU A 51 -35.14 20.81 -5.05
CA GLU A 51 -35.95 20.01 -4.15
C GLU A 51 -35.76 18.50 -4.36
N LEU A 52 -35.85 17.73 -3.27
CA LEU A 52 -35.84 16.26 -3.29
C LEU A 52 -36.74 15.75 -2.16
N PHE A 53 -37.64 14.79 -2.46
CA PHE A 53 -38.64 14.28 -1.51
C PHE A 53 -39.45 15.37 -0.79
N ASP A 54 -39.92 16.37 -1.54
CA ASP A 54 -40.66 17.54 -1.04
C ASP A 54 -39.91 18.32 0.05
N MET A 55 -38.57 18.35 -0.04
CA MET A 55 -37.71 19.22 0.77
C MET A 55 -36.86 20.10 -0.12
N ASP A 56 -36.98 21.42 0.07
CA ASP A 56 -36.08 22.39 -0.53
C ASP A 56 -34.75 22.51 0.25
N LEU A 57 -33.83 23.32 -0.29
CA LEU A 57 -32.52 23.57 0.32
C LEU A 57 -32.62 24.13 1.75
N THR A 58 -33.55 25.05 1.99
CA THR A 58 -33.73 25.72 3.30
C THR A 58 -34.22 24.72 4.35
N GLN A 59 -35.19 23.88 3.97
CA GLN A 59 -35.74 22.84 4.83
C GLN A 59 -34.68 21.77 5.15
N ARG A 60 -33.89 21.36 4.16
CA ARG A 60 -32.78 20.43 4.37
C ARG A 60 -31.70 21.02 5.28
N GLU A 61 -31.32 22.28 5.10
CA GLU A 61 -30.35 22.93 5.98
C GLU A 61 -30.83 23.02 7.43
N ALA A 62 -32.13 23.23 7.63
CA ALA A 62 -32.74 23.24 8.96
C ALA A 62 -32.70 21.85 9.62
N ASP A 63 -33.06 20.77 8.90
CA ASP A 63 -33.02 19.39 9.39
C ASP A 63 -32.55 18.41 8.28
N PRO A 64 -31.24 18.17 8.13
CA PRO A 64 -30.72 17.28 7.09
C PRO A 64 -31.05 15.81 7.36
N LEU A 65 -31.32 15.43 8.62
CA LEU A 65 -31.68 14.06 8.98
C LEU A 65 -33.12 13.71 8.61
N GLU A 66 -34.01 14.70 8.50
CA GLU A 66 -35.34 14.50 7.90
C GLU A 66 -35.24 14.06 6.44
N LEU A 67 -34.31 14.63 5.66
CA LEU A 67 -34.12 14.21 4.28
C LEU A 67 -33.62 12.75 4.18
N LEU A 68 -32.69 12.33 5.05
CA LEU A 68 -32.28 10.92 5.17
C LEU A 68 -33.47 10.01 5.49
N ARG A 69 -34.32 10.39 6.46
CA ARG A 69 -35.52 9.63 6.81
C ARG A 69 -36.47 9.49 5.63
N ARG A 70 -36.70 10.57 4.87
CA ARG A 70 -37.55 10.55 3.67
C ARG A 70 -36.96 9.69 2.56
N MET A 71 -35.65 9.74 2.35
CA MET A 71 -34.95 8.87 1.39
C MET A 71 -35.24 7.39 1.69
N VAL A 72 -35.02 6.96 2.94
CA VAL A 72 -35.27 5.57 3.38
C VAL A 72 -36.74 5.19 3.27
N ALA A 73 -37.66 6.09 3.65
CA ALA A 73 -39.08 5.80 3.69
C ALA A 73 -39.77 5.80 2.32
N ARG A 74 -39.25 6.55 1.34
CA ARG A 74 -39.93 6.83 0.07
C ARG A 74 -39.24 6.24 -1.16
N SER A 75 -38.09 5.58 -1.00
CA SER A 75 -37.37 4.95 -2.10
C SER A 75 -37.75 3.49 -2.24
N ASP A 76 -38.13 3.06 -3.45
CA ASP A 76 -38.44 1.65 -3.75
C ASP A 76 -37.18 0.77 -3.81
N ALA A 77 -36.06 1.37 -4.23
CA ALA A 77 -34.72 0.77 -4.29
C ALA A 77 -33.89 1.11 -3.04
N LEU A 78 -32.70 0.52 -2.85
CA LEU A 78 -31.79 0.97 -1.78
C LEU A 78 -31.34 2.40 -2.08
N PRO A 79 -31.73 3.41 -1.28
CA PRO A 79 -31.28 4.77 -1.53
C PRO A 79 -29.81 4.93 -1.13
N GLY A 80 -29.09 5.71 -1.91
CA GLY A 80 -27.77 6.18 -1.51
C GLY A 80 -27.42 7.52 -2.11
N PHE A 81 -26.31 8.07 -1.66
CA PHE A 81 -25.87 9.40 -2.06
C PHE A 81 -24.35 9.53 -1.99
N ARG A 82 -23.82 10.51 -2.70
CA ARG A 82 -22.41 10.90 -2.67
C ARG A 82 -22.17 11.94 -1.59
N PHE A 83 -21.10 11.76 -0.84
CA PHE A 83 -20.70 12.66 0.24
C PHE A 83 -19.23 13.03 0.11
N PHE A 84 -18.93 14.33 0.15
CA PHE A 84 -17.59 14.91 0.08
C PHE A 84 -17.25 15.63 1.38
N HIS A 85 -15.98 15.94 1.61
CA HIS A 85 -15.52 16.58 2.86
C HIS A 85 -16.18 17.93 3.19
N ASP A 86 -16.69 18.64 2.18
CA ASP A 86 -17.31 19.97 2.30
C ASP A 86 -18.85 19.92 2.38
N HIS A 87 -19.44 18.73 2.47
CA HIS A 87 -20.87 18.54 2.71
C HIS A 87 -21.23 18.69 4.20
N ASP A 88 -22.53 18.67 4.52
CA ASP A 88 -23.02 18.88 5.88
C ASP A 88 -22.43 17.85 6.89
N PRO A 89 -21.58 18.29 7.84
CA PRO A 89 -20.88 17.38 8.74
C PRO A 89 -21.82 16.66 9.72
N ARG A 90 -23.02 17.22 9.99
CA ARG A 90 -24.04 16.58 10.84
C ARG A 90 -24.51 15.26 10.24
N VAL A 91 -24.50 15.17 8.91
CA VAL A 91 -24.86 13.95 8.17
C VAL A 91 -23.74 12.93 8.24
N LEU A 92 -22.48 13.37 8.09
CA LEU A 92 -21.33 12.48 8.17
C LEU A 92 -21.30 11.74 9.51
N GLU A 93 -21.42 12.47 10.62
CA GLU A 93 -21.45 11.88 11.97
C GLU A 93 -22.55 10.82 12.08
N HIS A 94 -23.75 11.15 11.61
CA HIS A 94 -24.90 10.25 11.66
C HIS A 94 -24.70 8.98 10.83
N VAL A 95 -24.31 9.10 9.56
CA VAL A 95 -24.16 7.92 8.69
C VAL A 95 -22.95 7.08 9.06
N MET A 96 -21.89 7.69 9.56
CA MET A 96 -20.72 6.95 10.03
C MET A 96 -21.01 6.16 11.30
N ALA A 97 -21.90 6.64 12.18
CA ALA A 97 -22.31 5.91 13.39
C ALA A 97 -23.35 4.80 13.11
N ASP A 98 -24.13 4.88 12.04
CA ASP A 98 -25.23 3.96 11.77
C ASP A 98 -24.79 2.64 11.09
N PRO A 99 -24.86 1.47 11.76
CA PRO A 99 -24.51 0.17 11.16
C PRO A 99 -25.45 -0.27 10.03
N ARG A 100 -26.62 0.36 9.88
CA ARG A 100 -27.58 0.10 8.79
C ARG A 100 -27.37 1.00 7.57
N CYS A 101 -26.41 1.92 7.64
CA CYS A 101 -25.91 2.64 6.48
C CYS A 101 -24.65 1.95 5.94
N ALA A 102 -24.66 1.47 4.70
CA ALA A 102 -23.45 0.92 4.08
C ALA A 102 -22.47 2.03 3.69
N LYS A 103 -21.17 1.80 3.91
CA LYS A 103 -20.11 2.75 3.55
C LYS A 103 -19.39 2.26 2.30
N VAL A 104 -19.33 3.10 1.28
CA VAL A 104 -18.53 2.90 0.07
C VAL A 104 -17.49 4.02 0.04
N VAL A 105 -16.20 3.68 0.06
CA VAL A 105 -15.12 4.66 0.02
C VAL A 105 -14.49 4.62 -1.36
N LEU A 106 -14.66 5.71 -2.11
CA LEU A 106 -14.10 5.87 -3.46
C LEU A 106 -12.84 6.73 -3.43
N THR A 107 -11.72 6.15 -3.85
CA THR A 107 -10.42 6.84 -3.93
C THR A 107 -9.95 7.03 -5.36
N ARG A 108 -9.05 7.98 -5.57
CA ARG A 108 -8.34 8.18 -6.84
C ARG A 108 -6.96 8.76 -6.54
N ASN A 109 -6.00 8.59 -7.45
CA ASN A 109 -4.74 9.30 -7.41
C ASN A 109 -4.98 10.83 -7.21
N PRO A 110 -4.50 11.43 -6.09
CA PRO A 110 -4.75 12.84 -5.76
C PRO A 110 -4.22 13.82 -6.81
N VAL A 111 -3.12 13.46 -7.49
CA VAL A 111 -2.54 14.33 -8.53
C VAL A 111 -3.46 14.37 -9.74
N GLU A 112 -4.01 13.23 -10.15
CA GLU A 112 -4.95 13.17 -11.26
C GLU A 112 -6.26 13.88 -10.95
N SER A 113 -6.81 13.71 -9.75
CA SER A 113 -8.02 14.42 -9.34
C SER A 113 -7.78 15.93 -9.29
N TYR A 114 -6.63 16.38 -8.80
CA TYR A 114 -6.25 17.79 -8.73
C TYR A 114 -6.12 18.44 -10.11
N VAL A 115 -5.29 17.87 -10.99
CA VAL A 115 -5.11 18.38 -12.36
C VAL A 115 -6.45 18.39 -13.09
N SER A 116 -7.25 17.33 -12.88
CA SER A 116 -8.57 17.28 -13.47
C SER A 116 -9.54 18.33 -12.92
N LEU A 117 -9.45 18.67 -11.64
CA LEU A 117 -10.23 19.73 -11.01
C LEU A 117 -9.80 21.11 -11.54
N ALA A 118 -8.49 21.34 -11.68
CA ALA A 118 -7.95 22.56 -12.26
C ALA A 118 -8.47 22.77 -13.70
N ILE A 119 -8.46 21.71 -14.53
CA ILE A 119 -8.96 21.77 -15.91
C ILE A 119 -10.45 22.09 -15.92
N ALA A 120 -11.23 21.45 -15.04
CA ALA A 120 -12.67 21.70 -14.95
C ALA A 120 -12.98 23.15 -14.54
N LYS A 121 -12.22 23.71 -13.59
CA LYS A 121 -12.34 25.12 -13.17
C LYS A 121 -12.02 26.08 -14.32
N GLN A 122 -10.95 25.83 -15.09
CA GLN A 122 -10.56 26.70 -16.20
C GLN A 122 -11.50 26.59 -17.41
N THR A 123 -11.96 25.38 -17.73
CA THR A 123 -12.78 25.12 -18.94
C THR A 123 -14.28 25.27 -18.72
N GLY A 124 -14.73 25.28 -17.46
CA GLY A 124 -16.13 25.23 -17.07
C GLY A 124 -16.80 23.86 -17.29
N GLN A 125 -16.03 22.83 -17.66
CA GLN A 125 -16.54 21.51 -18.02
C GLN A 125 -16.45 20.52 -16.85
N TRP A 126 -17.59 20.23 -16.22
CA TRP A 126 -17.67 19.39 -15.01
C TRP A 126 -18.07 17.93 -15.29
N LYS A 127 -18.80 17.68 -16.39
CA LYS A 127 -19.21 16.35 -16.87
C LYS A 127 -18.90 16.24 -18.37
N LEU A 128 -18.44 15.08 -18.82
CA LEU A 128 -18.11 14.81 -20.22
C LEU A 128 -19.01 13.67 -20.71
N THR A 129 -20.12 14.06 -21.33
CA THR A 129 -21.11 13.15 -21.92
C THR A 129 -20.81 12.84 -23.38
N ASN A 130 -19.95 13.65 -24.04
CA ASN A 130 -19.57 13.47 -25.44
C ASN A 130 -18.09 13.83 -25.66
N VAL A 131 -17.31 12.86 -26.16
CA VAL A 131 -15.86 12.97 -26.42
C VAL A 131 -15.55 14.02 -27.49
N LYS A 132 -16.47 14.29 -28.43
CA LYS A 132 -16.25 15.26 -29.52
C LYS A 132 -16.21 16.73 -29.08
N HIS A 133 -16.68 17.06 -27.88
CA HIS A 133 -16.68 18.42 -27.32
C HIS A 133 -15.63 18.62 -26.23
N GLN A 134 -14.61 17.77 -26.21
CA GLN A 134 -13.54 17.82 -25.23
C GLN A 134 -12.62 19.01 -25.49
N ARG A 135 -12.53 19.93 -24.53
CA ARG A 135 -11.53 21.00 -24.56
C ARG A 135 -10.20 20.45 -24.03
N GLN A 136 -9.23 20.25 -24.91
CA GLN A 136 -7.84 20.01 -24.52
C GLN A 136 -7.27 21.32 -23.96
N ALA A 137 -7.39 21.50 -22.65
CA ALA A 137 -6.76 22.61 -21.94
C ALA A 137 -5.61 22.06 -21.11
N ARG A 138 -4.44 22.68 -21.24
CA ARG A 138 -3.37 22.54 -20.27
C ARG A 138 -3.63 23.50 -19.11
N VAL A 139 -3.30 23.06 -17.90
CA VAL A 139 -3.41 23.88 -16.69
C VAL A 139 -2.03 24.13 -16.12
N HIS A 140 -1.85 25.31 -15.53
CA HIS A 140 -0.73 25.53 -14.64
C HIS A 140 -0.91 24.73 -13.35
N PHE A 141 0.09 23.94 -12.97
CA PHE A 141 0.12 23.20 -11.71
C PHE A 141 0.64 24.12 -10.60
N ASP A 142 -0.20 24.38 -9.60
CA ASP A 142 0.15 25.16 -8.41
C ASP A 142 0.49 24.22 -7.26
N ALA A 143 1.77 24.15 -6.91
CA ALA A 143 2.26 23.24 -5.88
C ALA A 143 1.66 23.52 -4.49
N PRO A 144 1.70 24.75 -3.94
CA PRO A 144 1.01 25.06 -2.68
C PRO A 144 -0.48 24.70 -2.66
N ALA A 145 -1.21 24.98 -3.75
CA ALA A 145 -2.63 24.62 -3.84
C ALA A 145 -2.84 23.10 -3.90
N PHE A 146 -1.95 22.37 -4.56
CA PHE A 146 -1.96 20.90 -4.56
C PHE A 146 -1.68 20.34 -3.16
N GLU A 147 -0.75 20.91 -2.40
CA GLU A 147 -0.45 20.51 -1.02
C GLU A 147 -1.67 20.67 -0.11
N ALA A 148 -2.32 21.83 -0.14
CA ALA A 148 -3.53 22.08 0.63
C ALA A 148 -4.67 21.11 0.23
N HIS A 149 -4.83 20.84 -1.07
CA HIS A 149 -5.81 19.87 -1.56
C HIS A 149 -5.53 18.46 -1.06
N LEU A 150 -4.27 18.03 -1.09
CA LEU A 150 -3.84 16.73 -0.60
C LEU A 150 -4.08 16.60 0.91
N GLU A 151 -3.75 17.62 1.70
CA GLU A 151 -3.99 17.64 3.15
C GLU A 151 -5.48 17.47 3.48
N GLN A 152 -6.38 18.14 2.75
CA GLN A 152 -7.83 18.01 2.90
C GLN A 152 -8.30 16.58 2.65
N ILE A 153 -7.90 15.98 1.52
CA ILE A 153 -8.24 14.59 1.20
C ILE A 153 -7.71 13.64 2.28
N GLN A 154 -6.47 13.85 2.74
CA GLN A 154 -5.86 13.00 3.75
C GLN A 154 -6.56 13.11 5.10
N ALA A 155 -6.94 14.31 5.53
CA ALA A 155 -7.67 14.56 6.77
C ALA A 155 -9.02 13.84 6.76
N PHE A 156 -9.79 13.97 5.66
CA PHE A 156 -11.08 13.29 5.52
C PHE A 156 -10.94 11.77 5.53
N GLN A 157 -9.91 11.21 4.88
CA GLN A 157 -9.63 9.77 4.93
C GLN A 157 -9.27 9.28 6.35
N ILE A 158 -8.53 10.09 7.12
CA ILE A 158 -8.21 9.77 8.52
C ILE A 158 -9.47 9.77 9.38
N GLU A 159 -10.35 10.75 9.17
CA GLU A 159 -11.63 10.85 9.87
C GLU A 159 -12.53 9.63 9.59
N ILE A 160 -12.69 9.24 8.32
CA ILE A 160 -13.44 8.04 7.91
C ILE A 160 -12.86 6.79 8.57
N MET A 161 -11.53 6.61 8.48
CA MET A 161 -10.85 5.44 9.04
C MET A 161 -11.05 5.37 10.56
N HIS A 162 -10.89 6.48 11.28
CA HIS A 162 -11.10 6.55 12.72
C HIS A 162 -12.54 6.23 13.10
N ALA A 163 -13.53 6.80 12.39
CA ALA A 163 -14.94 6.55 12.64
C ALA A 163 -15.33 5.07 12.42
N LEU A 164 -14.82 4.43 11.37
CA LEU A 164 -15.01 2.99 11.13
C LEU A 164 -14.40 2.14 12.25
N GLN A 165 -13.18 2.48 12.69
CA GLN A 165 -12.49 1.77 13.76
C GLN A 165 -13.21 1.87 15.11
N VAL A 166 -13.64 3.07 15.48
CA VAL A 166 -14.32 3.31 16.77
C VAL A 166 -15.70 2.66 16.81
N SER A 167 -16.42 2.68 15.68
CA SER A 167 -17.75 2.08 15.59
C SER A 167 -17.75 0.57 15.29
N GLY A 168 -16.58 -0.02 15.01
CA GLY A 168 -16.46 -1.44 14.67
C GLY A 168 -17.07 -1.80 13.31
N GLN A 169 -17.21 -0.83 12.42
CA GLN A 169 -17.81 -0.99 11.09
C GLN A 169 -16.74 -1.17 10.00
N THR A 170 -17.18 -1.58 8.82
CA THR A 170 -16.34 -1.71 7.62
C THR A 170 -16.93 -0.93 6.45
N ALA A 171 -16.14 -0.73 5.40
CA ALA A 171 -16.53 -0.09 4.17
C ALA A 171 -16.09 -0.91 2.96
N PHE A 172 -16.81 -0.79 1.85
CA PHE A 172 -16.36 -1.28 0.55
C PHE A 172 -15.45 -0.22 -0.07
N TYR A 173 -14.17 -0.55 -0.23
CA TYR A 173 -13.19 0.32 -0.86
C TYR A 173 -13.17 0.03 -2.37
N ILE A 174 -13.21 1.09 -3.16
CA ILE A 174 -13.13 1.04 -4.62
C ILE A 174 -12.26 2.20 -5.09
N ASP A 175 -11.39 1.97 -6.06
CA ASP A 175 -10.64 3.04 -6.71
C ASP A 175 -11.29 3.47 -8.04
N TYR A 176 -10.73 4.48 -8.69
CA TYR A 176 -11.28 5.02 -9.93
C TYR A 176 -11.15 4.04 -11.09
N GLU A 177 -10.06 3.28 -11.12
CA GLU A 177 -9.72 2.31 -12.14
C GLU A 177 -10.67 1.11 -12.10
N ASP A 178 -11.04 0.68 -10.89
CA ASP A 178 -11.95 -0.43 -10.60
C ASP A 178 -13.41 -0.15 -11.02
N ILE A 179 -13.82 1.11 -11.19
CA ILE A 179 -15.20 1.45 -11.64
C ILE A 179 -15.47 0.86 -13.04
N GLY A 180 -14.43 0.62 -13.84
CA GLY A 180 -14.55 -0.02 -15.15
C GLY A 180 -14.75 -1.54 -15.11
N ASP A 181 -14.63 -2.18 -13.95
CA ASP A 181 -14.71 -3.62 -13.79
C ASP A 181 -16.12 -4.07 -13.35
N VAL A 182 -16.81 -4.79 -14.25
CA VAL A 182 -18.15 -5.31 -14.02
C VAL A 182 -18.20 -6.30 -12.85
N GLU A 183 -17.13 -7.07 -12.60
CA GLU A 183 -17.09 -7.99 -11.47
C GLU A 183 -17.00 -7.24 -10.14
N VAL A 184 -16.22 -6.15 -10.08
CA VAL A 184 -16.12 -5.29 -8.90
C VAL A 184 -17.46 -4.60 -8.61
N LEU A 185 -18.11 -4.05 -9.63
CA LEU A 185 -19.43 -3.42 -9.49
C LEU A 185 -20.49 -4.41 -8.99
N ASN A 186 -20.50 -5.63 -9.53
CA ASN A 186 -21.36 -6.70 -9.03
C ASN A 186 -21.00 -7.13 -7.59
N GLY A 187 -19.72 -7.08 -7.22
CA GLY A 187 -19.26 -7.27 -5.85
C GLY A 187 -19.76 -6.17 -4.89
N LEU A 188 -19.77 -4.92 -5.35
CA LEU A 188 -20.34 -3.79 -4.61
C LEU A 188 -21.85 -3.94 -4.42
N ALA A 189 -22.61 -4.33 -5.44
CA ALA A 189 -24.04 -4.62 -5.29
C ALA A 189 -24.29 -5.72 -4.25
N LYS A 190 -23.48 -6.79 -4.28
CA LYS A 190 -23.54 -7.87 -3.27
C LYS A 190 -23.21 -7.37 -1.87
N PHE A 191 -22.20 -6.52 -1.73
CA PHE A 191 -21.88 -5.86 -0.45
C PHE A 191 -23.09 -5.06 0.07
N LEU A 192 -23.79 -4.33 -0.80
CA LEU A 192 -25.02 -3.59 -0.47
C LEU A 192 -26.24 -4.50 -0.19
N GLY A 193 -26.07 -5.83 -0.21
CA GLY A 193 -27.14 -6.79 0.02
C GLY A 193 -28.11 -6.88 -1.15
N ARG A 194 -27.62 -6.73 -2.39
CA ARG A 194 -28.36 -6.93 -3.64
C ARG A 194 -27.72 -8.03 -4.46
N ASP A 195 -28.55 -8.97 -4.93
CA ASP A 195 -28.12 -10.10 -5.76
C ASP A 195 -28.21 -9.80 -7.27
N GLU A 196 -28.74 -8.63 -7.63
CA GLU A 196 -28.80 -8.16 -9.01
C GLU A 196 -27.39 -8.01 -9.59
N ARG A 197 -27.27 -8.30 -10.89
CA ARG A 197 -26.01 -8.20 -11.62
C ARG A 197 -26.20 -7.42 -12.91
N ILE A 198 -25.17 -6.68 -13.29
CA ILE A 198 -25.05 -6.05 -14.60
C ILE A 198 -24.03 -6.81 -15.47
N GLU A 199 -24.23 -6.76 -16.78
CA GLU A 199 -23.37 -7.42 -17.78
C GLU A 199 -22.36 -6.46 -18.41
N GLY A 200 -22.54 -5.15 -18.24
CA GLY A 200 -21.71 -4.11 -18.83
C GLY A 200 -21.76 -2.81 -18.04
N ILE A 201 -20.78 -1.94 -18.27
CA ILE A 201 -20.70 -0.61 -17.68
C ILE A 201 -21.67 0.36 -18.37
N SER A 202 -22.08 1.40 -17.64
CA SER A 202 -22.96 2.45 -18.19
C SER A 202 -22.27 3.22 -19.32
N ASP A 203 -22.91 3.28 -20.48
CA ASP A 203 -22.44 4.07 -21.64
C ASP A 203 -22.56 5.58 -21.43
N LYS A 204 -23.26 6.02 -20.37
CA LYS A 204 -23.60 7.43 -20.10
C LYS A 204 -22.38 8.30 -19.80
N LEU A 205 -21.30 7.71 -19.26
CA LEU A 205 -20.08 8.41 -18.85
C LEU A 205 -18.85 7.62 -19.29
N LYS A 206 -18.10 8.18 -20.25
CA LYS A 206 -16.87 7.56 -20.76
C LYS A 206 -15.64 8.02 -19.99
N LYS A 207 -14.63 7.15 -19.89
CA LYS A 207 -13.33 7.41 -19.27
C LYS A 207 -12.76 8.73 -19.79
N GLN A 208 -12.56 9.68 -18.86
CA GLN A 208 -12.06 11.00 -19.20
C GLN A 208 -10.53 10.95 -19.32
N ASN A 209 -10.08 10.89 -20.57
CA ASN A 209 -8.73 11.19 -21.06
C ASN A 209 -7.58 10.23 -20.69
N PRO A 210 -7.17 9.32 -21.61
CA PRO A 210 -6.03 8.42 -21.42
C PRO A 210 -4.66 9.11 -21.59
N GLU A 211 -4.61 10.40 -21.89
CA GLU A 211 -3.38 11.16 -22.07
C GLU A 211 -2.53 11.21 -20.77
N PRO A 212 -1.19 11.13 -20.86
CA PRO A 212 -0.29 11.28 -19.72
C PRO A 212 -0.52 12.60 -18.98
N LEU A 213 -0.30 12.59 -17.66
CA LEU A 213 -0.50 13.78 -16.82
C LEU A 213 0.41 14.95 -17.23
N SER A 214 1.63 14.66 -17.67
CA SER A 214 2.61 15.64 -18.16
C SER A 214 2.12 16.43 -19.38
N GLU A 215 1.22 15.87 -20.19
CA GLU A 215 0.66 16.55 -21.37
C GLU A 215 -0.51 17.48 -21.01
N LYS A 216 -1.06 17.34 -19.80
CA LYS A 216 -2.20 18.11 -19.27
C LYS A 216 -1.77 19.33 -18.44
N VAL A 217 -0.47 19.46 -18.19
CA VAL A 217 0.10 20.50 -17.32
C VAL A 217 1.08 21.36 -18.12
N GLU A 218 1.07 22.68 -17.88
CA GLU A 218 1.95 23.63 -18.57
C GLU A 218 3.40 23.59 -18.04
N ASN A 219 3.57 23.23 -16.76
CA ASN A 219 4.82 23.19 -15.99
C ASN A 219 5.08 21.77 -15.38
N PRO A 220 5.26 20.72 -16.20
CA PRO A 220 5.43 19.35 -15.71
C PRO A 220 6.65 19.17 -14.79
N GLU A 221 7.75 19.88 -15.03
CA GLU A 221 8.96 19.81 -14.17
C GLU A 221 8.70 20.33 -12.74
N GLU A 222 7.90 21.39 -12.59
CA GLU A 222 7.54 21.93 -11.28
C GLU A 222 6.60 20.99 -10.53
N MET A 223 5.64 20.39 -11.26
CA MET A 223 4.81 19.32 -10.73
C MET A 223 5.67 18.14 -10.26
N GLU A 224 6.60 17.65 -11.06
CA GLU A 224 7.50 16.55 -10.68
C GLU A 224 8.35 16.89 -9.45
N ALA A 225 8.88 18.11 -9.35
CA ALA A 225 9.64 18.57 -8.19
C ALA A 225 8.77 18.64 -6.92
N ALA A 226 7.55 19.18 -7.04
CA ALA A 226 6.59 19.24 -5.94
C ALA A 226 6.14 17.84 -5.49
N LEU A 227 5.86 16.95 -6.45
CA LEU A 227 5.52 15.56 -6.18
C LEU A 227 6.69 14.82 -5.54
N THR A 228 7.94 15.05 -5.97
CA THR A 228 9.12 14.46 -5.34
C THR A 228 9.29 14.94 -3.90
N ARG A 229 9.04 16.24 -3.63
CA ARG A 229 9.06 16.80 -2.27
C ARG A 229 7.96 16.18 -1.41
N LEU A 230 6.76 16.04 -1.95
CA LEU A 230 5.63 15.45 -1.24
C LEU A 230 5.75 13.95 -1.08
N ASP A 231 6.31 13.23 -2.04
CA ASP A 231 6.62 11.80 -1.99
C ASP A 231 7.67 11.50 -0.90
N ARG A 232 8.63 12.41 -0.68
CA ARG A 232 9.52 12.35 0.51
C ARG A 232 8.77 12.43 1.84
N PHE A 233 7.58 13.03 1.87
CA PHE A 233 6.66 13.03 3.03
C PHE A 233 5.51 11.99 2.91
N ASN A 234 5.32 11.39 1.72
CA ASN A 234 4.24 10.45 1.35
C ASN A 234 4.72 9.02 1.01
N LEU A 235 5.96 8.67 1.34
CA LEU A 235 6.47 7.28 1.39
C LEU A 235 5.65 6.31 2.27
N SER A 236 4.53 6.77 2.85
CA SER A 236 3.65 6.05 3.74
C SER A 236 2.30 5.62 3.14
N ARG A 237 1.98 5.92 1.86
CA ARG A 237 0.62 5.65 1.32
C ARG A 237 0.51 5.08 -0.10
N THR A 238 1.56 4.49 -0.68
CA THR A 238 1.29 3.33 -1.57
C THR A 238 0.67 2.26 -0.68
N PRO A 239 -0.48 1.64 -1.03
CA PRO A 239 -0.97 0.49 -0.28
C PRO A 239 0.18 -0.50 -0.18
N ASN A 240 0.69 -0.71 1.03
CA ASN A 240 1.70 -1.73 1.24
C ASN A 240 0.99 -3.07 1.10
N PHE A 241 1.04 -3.63 -0.11
CA PHE A 241 0.49 -4.94 -0.40
C PHE A 241 1.29 -6.06 0.26
N GLU A 242 2.50 -5.76 0.79
CA GLU A 242 3.16 -6.71 1.66
C GLU A 242 2.39 -6.89 2.96
N PRO A 243 2.06 -8.13 3.35
CA PRO A 243 1.29 -8.40 4.54
C PRO A 243 2.06 -7.92 5.78
N ARG A 244 1.32 -7.34 6.74
CA ARG A 244 1.89 -6.95 8.04
C ARG A 244 2.59 -8.16 8.67
N ARG A 245 3.88 -8.01 8.97
CA ARG A 245 4.69 -9.08 9.56
C ARG A 245 4.54 -9.12 11.07
N GLY A 246 4.64 -10.32 11.63
CA GLY A 246 4.78 -10.51 13.08
C GLY A 246 6.19 -10.15 13.55
N PRO A 247 6.45 -10.13 14.86
CA PRO A 247 7.72 -9.68 15.43
C PRO A 247 8.90 -10.65 15.21
N ALA A 248 8.68 -11.84 14.64
CA ALA A 248 9.71 -12.83 14.33
C ALA A 248 10.60 -13.27 15.51
N VAL A 249 10.16 -13.07 16.76
CA VAL A 249 10.90 -13.41 18.00
C VAL A 249 11.52 -14.81 18.02
N PRO A 250 10.88 -15.89 17.51
CA PRO A 250 11.51 -17.20 17.48
C PRO A 250 12.83 -17.29 16.68
N GLY A 251 13.04 -16.38 15.71
CA GLY A 251 14.26 -16.29 14.93
C GLY A 251 15.32 -15.37 15.53
N PHE A 252 15.08 -14.73 16.68
CA PHE A 252 16.10 -13.91 17.33
C PHE A 252 17.11 -14.80 18.05
N HIS A 253 18.36 -14.33 18.08
CA HIS A 253 19.46 -15.04 18.71
C HIS A 253 20.22 -14.08 19.63
N ALA A 254 20.65 -14.57 20.78
CA ALA A 254 21.38 -13.79 21.77
C ALA A 254 22.69 -14.46 22.16
N GLY A 255 23.65 -13.68 22.67
CA GLY A 255 24.80 -14.24 23.36
C GLY A 255 24.37 -14.92 24.66
N ALA A 256 25.06 -16.00 25.04
CA ALA A 256 24.82 -16.70 26.30
C ALA A 256 25.23 -15.86 27.51
N GLU A 257 26.43 -15.29 27.46
CA GLU A 257 27.03 -14.51 28.56
C GLU A 257 27.08 -13.00 28.29
N VAL A 258 26.75 -12.59 27.06
CA VAL A 258 26.79 -11.18 26.64
C VAL A 258 25.38 -10.69 26.32
N GLY A 259 25.07 -9.46 26.74
CA GLY A 259 23.81 -8.77 26.44
C GLY A 259 23.65 -8.33 24.99
N LEU A 260 24.00 -9.15 24.00
CA LEU A 260 23.77 -8.88 22.57
C LEU A 260 22.58 -9.70 22.06
N LEU A 261 21.67 -9.05 21.34
CA LEU A 261 20.52 -9.66 20.69
C LEU A 261 20.51 -9.38 19.19
N TYR A 262 20.78 -10.39 18.38
CA TYR A 262 20.68 -10.32 16.94
C TYR A 262 19.25 -10.63 16.46
N MET A 263 18.74 -9.73 15.62
CA MET A 263 17.41 -9.80 15.00
C MET A 263 17.58 -10.00 13.49
N PRO A 264 17.63 -11.25 12.99
CA PRO A 264 18.05 -11.50 11.60
C PRO A 264 17.03 -11.04 10.57
N VAL A 265 17.55 -10.40 9.52
CA VAL A 265 16.87 -10.23 8.24
C VAL A 265 17.22 -11.43 7.36
N GLN A 266 16.22 -12.21 6.97
CA GLN A 266 16.43 -13.36 6.07
C GLN A 266 17.05 -12.91 4.73
N ALA A 267 17.90 -13.78 4.19
CA ALA A 267 18.77 -13.50 3.04
C ALA A 267 19.81 -12.37 3.30
N GLY A 268 20.01 -11.96 4.55
CA GLY A 268 21.19 -11.22 5.01
C GLY A 268 22.35 -12.16 5.40
N PRO A 269 23.42 -11.65 6.03
CA PRO A 269 24.59 -12.43 6.45
C PRO A 269 24.32 -13.25 7.73
N GLU A 270 23.19 -13.96 7.80
CA GLU A 270 22.73 -14.61 9.04
C GLU A 270 23.75 -15.61 9.58
N ALA A 271 24.25 -16.54 8.76
CA ALA A 271 25.23 -17.54 9.19
C ALA A 271 26.52 -16.89 9.75
N GLN A 272 27.04 -15.86 9.06
CA GLN A 272 28.22 -15.12 9.48
C GLN A 272 27.99 -14.39 10.81
N MET A 273 26.81 -13.78 10.99
CA MET A 273 26.46 -13.09 12.24
C MET A 273 26.22 -14.05 13.39
N LEU A 274 25.62 -15.22 13.15
CA LEU A 274 25.44 -16.24 14.18
C LEU A 274 26.79 -16.81 14.63
N ALA A 275 27.72 -17.06 13.71
CA ALA A 275 29.09 -17.50 14.07
C ALA A 275 29.85 -16.43 14.86
N TRP A 276 29.73 -15.15 14.47
CA TRP A 276 30.32 -14.05 15.23
C TRP A 276 29.68 -13.90 16.63
N LEU A 277 28.35 -13.99 16.72
CA LEU A 277 27.61 -13.86 17.96
C LEU A 277 27.90 -15.03 18.92
N ASP A 278 28.04 -16.25 18.40
CA ASP A 278 28.42 -17.43 19.18
C ASP A 278 29.81 -17.25 19.81
N SER A 279 30.77 -16.73 19.04
CA SER A 279 32.12 -16.42 19.50
C SER A 279 32.15 -15.35 20.60
N VAL A 280 31.53 -14.18 20.35
CA VAL A 280 31.52 -13.08 21.34
C VAL A 280 30.64 -13.40 22.55
N GLY A 281 29.56 -14.15 22.34
CA GLY A 281 28.57 -14.50 23.36
C GLY A 281 28.94 -15.70 24.24
N GLN A 282 30.05 -16.38 23.94
CA GLN A 282 30.46 -17.66 24.54
C GLN A 282 29.34 -18.72 24.46
N GLY A 283 28.73 -18.79 23.29
CA GLY A 283 27.56 -19.60 23.02
C GLY A 283 26.36 -18.78 22.57
N LEU A 284 25.48 -19.45 21.85
CA LEU A 284 24.26 -18.89 21.28
C LEU A 284 23.01 -19.34 22.05
N VAL A 285 22.11 -18.39 22.32
CA VAL A 285 20.78 -18.64 22.85
C VAL A 285 19.74 -18.27 21.79
N GLY A 286 18.89 -19.21 21.40
CA GLY A 286 17.87 -19.02 20.36
C GLY A 286 16.52 -19.62 20.71
N GLY A 287 15.61 -19.67 19.72
CA GLY A 287 14.30 -20.31 19.87
C GLY A 287 13.36 -19.59 20.84
N PHE A 288 13.48 -18.27 20.95
CA PHE A 288 12.74 -17.50 21.95
C PHE A 288 11.23 -17.55 21.73
N THR A 289 10.48 -17.73 22.83
CA THR A 289 9.13 -17.19 22.94
C THR A 289 9.19 -15.73 23.41
N GLN A 290 8.13 -14.95 23.20
CA GLN A 290 8.09 -13.57 23.73
C GLN A 290 8.27 -13.50 25.26
N LYS A 291 7.82 -14.52 26.00
CA LYS A 291 8.01 -14.63 27.45
C LYS A 291 9.48 -14.88 27.79
N ALA A 292 10.11 -15.85 27.11
CA ALA A 292 11.51 -16.19 27.30
C ALA A 292 12.43 -15.01 26.96
N LEU A 293 12.15 -14.27 25.88
CA LEU A 293 12.93 -13.09 25.51
C LEU A 293 12.80 -11.98 26.56
N ARG A 294 11.60 -11.71 27.09
CA ARG A 294 11.41 -10.75 28.21
C ARG A 294 12.15 -11.17 29.48
N GLN A 295 12.35 -12.47 29.70
CA GLN A 295 13.11 -12.98 30.83
C GLN A 295 14.61 -12.83 30.60
N TRP A 296 15.10 -13.15 29.41
CA TRP A 296 16.50 -12.91 29.02
C TRP A 296 16.88 -11.44 29.17
N LYS A 297 16.05 -10.52 28.65
CA LYS A 297 16.27 -9.06 28.80
C LYS A 297 16.37 -8.59 30.25
N ARG A 298 15.55 -9.15 31.14
CA ARG A 298 15.57 -8.81 32.58
C ARG A 298 16.83 -9.30 33.29
N ARG A 299 17.46 -10.36 32.78
CA ARG A 299 18.76 -10.88 33.27
C ARG A 299 19.95 -10.12 32.69
N HIS A 300 19.75 -9.38 31.60
CA HIS A 300 20.79 -8.59 30.93
C HIS A 300 20.40 -7.10 30.84
N PRO A 301 20.35 -6.36 31.98
CA PRO A 301 20.21 -4.91 31.94
C PRO A 301 21.31 -4.28 31.08
N GLY A 302 20.95 -3.30 30.24
CA GLY A 302 21.90 -2.69 29.30
C GLY A 302 22.14 -3.48 28.01
N HIS A 303 21.41 -4.59 27.79
CA HIS A 303 21.51 -5.33 26.53
C HIS A 303 21.28 -4.43 25.30
N ARG A 304 21.96 -4.77 24.20
CA ARG A 304 21.84 -4.11 22.91
C ARG A 304 21.37 -5.09 21.85
N SER A 305 20.36 -4.68 21.12
CA SER A 305 19.81 -5.40 19.99
C SER A 305 20.29 -4.80 18.68
N PHE A 306 20.51 -5.64 17.67
CA PHE A 306 20.95 -5.17 16.37
C PHE A 306 20.41 -6.03 15.23
N THR A 307 20.40 -5.45 14.03
CA THR A 307 20.13 -6.15 12.78
C THR A 307 21.15 -5.73 11.72
N VAL A 308 21.26 -6.51 10.65
CA VAL A 308 22.12 -6.19 9.50
C VAL A 308 21.26 -6.09 8.25
N LEU A 309 21.42 -4.98 7.51
CA LEU A 309 20.84 -4.76 6.21
C LEU A 309 21.84 -5.08 5.11
N ARG A 310 21.36 -5.69 4.04
CA ARG A 310 22.11 -6.03 2.84
C ARG A 310 21.62 -5.17 1.67
N HIS A 311 22.50 -4.80 0.74
CA HIS A 311 22.09 -4.10 -0.48
C HIS A 311 20.97 -4.88 -1.21
N PRO A 312 19.90 -4.24 -1.72
CA PRO A 312 18.75 -4.95 -2.30
C PRO A 312 19.13 -5.97 -3.38
N VAL A 313 20.08 -5.65 -4.27
CA VAL A 313 20.56 -6.57 -5.32
C VAL A 313 21.24 -7.81 -4.71
N ALA A 314 22.20 -7.60 -3.80
CA ALA A 314 22.90 -8.67 -3.10
C ALA A 314 21.93 -9.55 -2.29
N ARG A 315 20.90 -8.94 -1.71
CA ARG A 315 19.87 -9.67 -0.96
C ARG A 315 18.96 -10.50 -1.86
N ALA A 316 18.50 -9.93 -2.97
CA ALA A 316 17.73 -10.66 -3.97
C ALA A 316 18.54 -11.83 -4.53
N HIS A 317 19.83 -11.63 -4.79
CA HIS A 317 20.75 -12.66 -5.25
C HIS A 317 20.92 -13.79 -4.23
N ALA A 318 21.13 -13.47 -2.96
CA ALA A 318 21.19 -14.46 -1.89
C ALA A 318 19.89 -15.26 -1.75
N ALA A 319 18.73 -14.59 -1.86
CA ALA A 319 17.44 -15.27 -1.86
C ALA A 319 17.27 -16.18 -3.08
N TYR A 320 17.69 -15.73 -4.26
CA TYR A 320 17.68 -16.53 -5.49
C TYR A 320 18.52 -17.80 -5.35
N CYS A 321 19.76 -17.68 -4.87
CA CYS A 321 20.64 -18.82 -4.63
C CYS A 321 20.01 -19.82 -3.64
N ALA A 322 19.52 -19.33 -2.50
CA ALA A 322 19.02 -20.17 -1.42
C ALA A 322 17.62 -20.76 -1.65
N GLN A 323 16.77 -20.12 -2.47
CA GLN A 323 15.36 -20.51 -2.65
C GLN A 323 15.04 -21.06 -4.04
N VAL A 324 15.82 -20.68 -5.06
CA VAL A 324 15.58 -21.03 -6.46
C VAL A 324 16.60 -22.02 -6.98
N LEU A 325 17.90 -21.78 -6.72
CA LEU A 325 18.96 -22.67 -7.20
C LEU A 325 19.15 -23.91 -6.34
N ASP A 326 18.92 -23.83 -5.03
CA ASP A 326 19.01 -24.97 -4.12
C ASP A 326 18.03 -26.10 -4.53
N PRO A 327 18.53 -27.26 -5.01
CA PRO A 327 17.69 -28.39 -5.42
C PRO A 327 16.86 -28.99 -4.28
N ALA A 328 17.26 -28.76 -3.01
CA ALA A 328 16.51 -29.21 -1.85
C ALA A 328 15.19 -28.46 -1.67
N ARG A 329 15.04 -27.26 -2.25
CA ARG A 329 13.83 -26.41 -2.18
C ARG A 329 12.76 -26.80 -3.20
N ARG A 330 12.45 -28.09 -3.31
CA ARG A 330 11.54 -28.64 -4.35
C ARG A 330 10.19 -27.92 -4.42
N ASP A 331 9.54 -27.69 -3.28
CA ASP A 331 8.22 -27.06 -3.24
C ASP A 331 8.26 -25.58 -3.65
N THR A 332 9.26 -24.84 -3.17
CA THR A 332 9.49 -23.44 -3.56
C THR A 332 9.76 -23.33 -5.06
N ARG A 333 10.66 -24.17 -5.60
CA ARG A 333 10.96 -24.23 -7.04
C ARG A 333 9.72 -24.56 -7.86
N ALA A 334 8.92 -25.54 -7.43
CA ALA A 334 7.68 -25.90 -8.12
C ALA A 334 6.65 -24.77 -8.11
N ALA A 335 6.52 -24.03 -7.00
CA ALA A 335 5.63 -22.88 -6.91
C ALA A 335 6.10 -21.73 -7.82
N LEU A 336 7.39 -21.40 -7.81
CA LEU A 336 7.95 -20.30 -8.60
C LEU A 336 7.91 -20.56 -10.12
N ARG A 337 8.02 -21.82 -10.55
CA ARG A 337 7.83 -22.20 -11.97
C ARG A 337 6.45 -21.81 -12.52
N ARG A 338 5.41 -21.79 -11.69
CA ARG A 338 4.05 -21.34 -12.09
C ARG A 338 3.99 -19.85 -12.44
N TYR A 339 4.96 -19.09 -11.93
CA TYR A 339 5.13 -17.66 -12.21
C TYR A 339 6.26 -17.41 -13.22
N GLN A 340 6.64 -18.43 -14.00
CA GLN A 340 7.67 -18.35 -15.05
C GLN A 340 9.06 -17.97 -14.54
N VAL A 341 9.34 -18.21 -13.26
CA VAL A 341 10.70 -18.08 -12.73
C VAL A 341 11.52 -19.28 -13.21
N ALA A 342 12.55 -19.02 -14.00
CA ALA A 342 13.48 -20.05 -14.40
C ALA A 342 14.34 -20.45 -13.19
N ALA A 343 14.51 -21.76 -13.01
CA ALA A 343 15.30 -22.35 -11.94
C ALA A 343 16.33 -23.29 -12.56
N PRO A 344 17.45 -22.73 -13.06
CA PRO A 344 18.52 -23.50 -13.71
C PRO A 344 19.04 -24.62 -12.82
N ASP A 345 19.54 -25.69 -13.44
CA ASP A 345 20.14 -26.81 -12.73
C ASP A 345 21.63 -26.55 -12.43
N ALA A 346 22.24 -27.43 -11.63
CA ALA A 346 23.66 -27.32 -11.32
C ALA A 346 24.50 -27.39 -12.60
N GLY A 347 25.46 -26.47 -12.75
CA GLY A 347 26.30 -26.36 -13.95
C GLY A 347 25.70 -25.48 -15.06
N ALA A 348 24.57 -24.80 -14.81
CA ALA A 348 24.05 -23.78 -15.70
C ALA A 348 25.09 -22.71 -16.04
N ASP A 349 25.08 -22.24 -17.27
CA ASP A 349 26.01 -21.21 -17.70
C ASP A 349 25.62 -19.82 -17.15
N ARG A 350 26.52 -18.84 -17.35
CA ARG A 350 26.31 -17.46 -16.90
C ARG A 350 25.05 -16.82 -17.48
N ALA A 351 24.70 -17.13 -18.73
CA ALA A 351 23.54 -16.55 -19.39
C ALA A 351 22.23 -17.14 -18.81
N GLU A 352 22.21 -18.44 -18.55
CA GLU A 352 21.09 -19.13 -17.89
C GLU A 352 20.88 -18.64 -16.46
N LEU A 353 21.96 -18.48 -15.70
CA LEU A 353 21.92 -17.94 -14.33
C LEU A 353 21.38 -16.50 -14.30
N ARG A 354 21.85 -15.64 -15.22
CA ARG A 354 21.37 -14.26 -15.36
C ARG A 354 19.89 -14.20 -15.76
N ALA A 355 19.48 -14.98 -16.75
CA ALA A 355 18.09 -15.05 -17.20
C ALA A 355 17.15 -15.53 -16.08
N GLY A 356 17.59 -16.55 -15.32
CA GLY A 356 16.88 -17.01 -14.13
C GLY A 356 16.74 -15.93 -13.07
N PHE A 357 17.82 -15.19 -12.79
CA PHE A 357 17.77 -14.09 -11.82
C PHE A 357 16.83 -12.95 -12.24
N LEU A 358 16.87 -12.52 -13.51
CA LEU A 358 15.95 -11.49 -14.02
C LEU A 358 14.49 -11.96 -13.96
N SER A 359 14.22 -13.22 -14.30
CA SER A 359 12.86 -13.78 -14.16
C SER A 359 12.39 -13.79 -12.71
N PHE A 360 13.30 -14.05 -11.76
CA PHE A 360 13.02 -13.97 -10.33
C PHE A 360 12.73 -12.53 -9.88
N LEU A 361 13.51 -11.54 -10.30
CA LEU A 361 13.27 -10.12 -10.00
C LEU A 361 11.91 -9.64 -10.55
N SER A 362 11.55 -10.06 -11.77
CA SER A 362 10.24 -9.78 -12.37
C SER A 362 9.09 -10.39 -11.55
N PHE A 363 9.27 -11.63 -11.06
CA PHE A 363 8.34 -12.24 -10.12
C PHE A 363 8.26 -11.46 -8.81
N LEU A 364 9.39 -11.04 -8.24
CA LEU A 364 9.42 -10.30 -6.96
C LEU A 364 8.63 -9.00 -7.04
N LYS A 365 8.77 -8.24 -8.14
CA LYS A 365 7.97 -7.03 -8.39
C LYS A 365 6.47 -7.32 -8.27
N LYS A 366 5.98 -8.37 -8.95
CA LYS A 366 4.57 -8.79 -8.91
C LYS A 366 4.16 -9.32 -7.53
N ASN A 367 5.03 -10.09 -6.87
CA ASN A 367 4.76 -10.69 -5.57
C ASN A 367 4.64 -9.62 -4.46
N LEU A 368 5.56 -8.66 -4.43
CA LEU A 368 5.58 -7.58 -3.47
C LEU A 368 4.44 -6.57 -3.69
N ALA A 369 3.97 -6.45 -4.94
CA ALA A 369 2.77 -5.69 -5.29
C ALA A 369 1.45 -6.45 -5.06
N GLY A 370 1.47 -7.66 -4.48
CA GLY A 370 0.26 -8.45 -4.20
C GLY A 370 -0.41 -9.06 -5.44
N GLN A 371 0.25 -9.05 -6.61
CA GLN A 371 -0.30 -9.52 -7.89
C GLN A 371 -0.10 -11.03 -8.12
N THR A 372 0.30 -11.77 -7.08
CA THR A 372 0.52 -13.22 -7.15
C THR A 372 -0.14 -13.90 -5.96
N GLY A 373 -0.69 -15.09 -6.14
CA GLY A 373 -1.22 -15.92 -5.06
C GLY A 373 -0.17 -16.54 -4.11
N LEU A 374 1.14 -16.39 -4.39
CA LEU A 374 2.19 -16.92 -3.52
C LEU A 374 2.41 -15.99 -2.33
N ARG A 375 2.40 -16.54 -1.11
CA ARG A 375 2.73 -15.77 0.10
C ARG A 375 4.13 -15.18 0.00
N ILE A 376 4.28 -13.92 0.41
CA ILE A 376 5.57 -13.24 0.46
C ILE A 376 6.46 -13.89 1.53
N ASN A 377 7.54 -14.54 1.08
CA ASN A 377 8.53 -15.16 1.96
C ASN A 377 9.40 -14.10 2.63
N GLY A 378 9.86 -14.33 3.87
CA GLY A 378 10.77 -13.40 4.56
C GLY A 378 12.12 -13.24 3.83
N ALA A 379 12.57 -14.25 3.09
CA ALA A 379 13.80 -14.22 2.31
C ALA A 379 13.82 -13.15 1.22
N TRP A 380 12.65 -12.73 0.72
CA TRP A 380 12.54 -11.71 -0.34
C TRP A 380 11.50 -10.61 -0.06
N ALA A 381 10.94 -10.57 1.13
CA ALA A 381 10.16 -9.41 1.60
C ALA A 381 11.04 -8.16 1.63
N SER A 382 10.48 -6.94 1.57
CA SER A 382 11.30 -5.76 1.81
C SER A 382 11.91 -5.78 3.22
N GLN A 383 13.15 -5.33 3.35
CA GLN A 383 13.82 -5.17 4.63
C GLN A 383 13.08 -4.16 5.50
N ALA A 384 12.53 -3.10 4.90
CA ALA A 384 11.65 -2.16 5.58
C ALA A 384 10.44 -2.85 6.23
N ALA A 385 9.76 -3.76 5.54
CA ALA A 385 8.63 -4.52 6.10
C ALA A 385 9.07 -5.47 7.22
N LEU A 386 10.27 -6.06 7.14
CA LEU A 386 10.82 -6.91 8.21
C LEU A 386 11.10 -6.10 9.49
N LEU A 387 11.76 -4.94 9.37
CA LEU A 387 12.05 -4.05 10.49
C LEU A 387 10.77 -3.51 11.14
N GLN A 388 9.77 -3.14 10.35
CA GLN A 388 8.44 -2.78 10.87
C GLN A 388 7.79 -3.93 11.65
N GLY A 389 7.96 -5.16 11.18
CA GLY A 389 7.51 -6.35 11.90
C GLY A 389 8.12 -6.46 13.29
N PHE A 390 9.44 -6.29 13.40
CA PHE A 390 10.17 -6.31 14.67
C PHE A 390 9.61 -5.34 15.70
N ALA A 391 9.32 -4.09 15.27
CA ALA A 391 8.83 -3.01 16.11
C ALA A 391 7.54 -3.34 16.88
N ARG A 392 6.76 -4.35 16.44
CA ARG A 392 5.60 -4.86 17.19
C ARG A 392 5.94 -5.52 18.52
N PHE A 393 7.21 -5.87 18.74
CA PHE A 393 7.73 -6.33 20.04
C PHE A 393 8.85 -5.42 20.55
N GLN A 394 9.87 -5.15 19.72
CA GLN A 394 10.95 -4.19 19.95
C GLN A 394 11.66 -3.95 18.62
N GLY A 395 12.01 -2.70 18.29
CA GLY A 395 12.96 -2.42 17.21
C GLY A 395 14.41 -2.75 17.62
N PRO A 396 15.31 -2.95 16.66
CA PRO A 396 16.74 -3.06 16.94
C PRO A 396 17.28 -1.72 17.46
N ASP A 397 18.19 -1.75 18.43
CA ASP A 397 18.88 -0.55 18.93
C ASP A 397 19.93 -0.05 17.92
N LEU A 398 20.45 -0.95 17.06
CA LEU A 398 21.35 -0.60 15.97
C LEU A 398 21.00 -1.33 14.66
N VAL A 399 20.94 -0.58 13.57
CA VAL A 399 20.75 -1.11 12.22
C VAL A 399 22.06 -0.94 11.46
N LEU A 400 22.76 -2.05 11.23
CA LEU A 400 24.05 -2.07 10.54
C LEU A 400 23.86 -2.29 9.04
N ARG A 401 24.81 -1.79 8.25
CA ARG A 401 24.95 -2.16 6.83
C ARG A 401 26.02 -3.22 6.69
N GLU A 402 25.78 -4.22 5.85
CA GLU A 402 26.68 -5.33 5.65
C GLU A 402 28.09 -4.89 5.22
N GLU A 403 28.19 -3.89 4.33
CA GLU A 403 29.47 -3.37 3.85
C GLU A 403 30.29 -2.61 4.90
N ARG A 404 29.71 -2.35 6.09
CA ARG A 404 30.36 -1.69 7.24
C ARG A 404 30.23 -2.49 8.52
N LEU A 405 30.16 -3.81 8.39
CA LEU A 405 30.05 -4.72 9.52
C LEU A 405 31.21 -4.57 10.51
N PRO A 406 32.49 -4.52 10.10
CA PRO A 406 33.60 -4.38 11.05
C PRO A 406 33.47 -3.16 11.95
N GLU A 407 33.13 -1.98 11.40
CA GLU A 407 32.97 -0.77 12.21
C GLU A 407 31.73 -0.82 13.09
N GLY A 408 30.63 -1.38 12.58
CA GLY A 408 29.39 -1.56 13.32
C GLY A 408 29.52 -2.50 14.52
N LEU A 409 30.19 -3.63 14.34
CA LEU A 409 30.43 -4.62 15.38
C LEU A 409 31.45 -4.11 16.41
N ALA A 410 32.47 -3.36 15.98
CA ALA A 410 33.40 -2.70 16.89
C ALA A 410 32.68 -1.68 17.80
N TYR A 411 31.76 -0.88 17.23
CA TYR A 411 30.94 0.05 18.01
C TYR A 411 30.04 -0.67 19.02
N LEU A 412 29.34 -1.73 18.62
CA LEU A 412 28.49 -2.52 19.53
C LEU A 412 29.29 -3.16 20.66
N SER A 413 30.48 -3.68 20.36
CA SER A 413 31.36 -4.29 21.34
C SER A 413 31.86 -3.26 22.35
N ALA A 414 32.24 -2.07 21.89
CA ALA A 414 32.66 -0.97 22.76
C ALA A 414 31.53 -0.49 23.68
N GLU A 415 30.29 -0.37 23.19
CA GLU A 415 29.12 0.02 24.00
C GLU A 415 28.83 -0.95 25.14
N LEU A 416 29.20 -2.23 24.99
CA LEU A 416 29.04 -3.26 26.02
C LEU A 416 30.32 -3.50 26.84
N GLY A 417 31.41 -2.81 26.53
CA GLY A 417 32.70 -2.99 27.19
C GLY A 417 33.32 -4.38 26.97
N ILE A 418 33.06 -5.00 25.82
CA ILE A 418 33.58 -6.32 25.45
C ILE A 418 34.58 -6.21 24.29
N ASP A 419 35.49 -7.19 24.20
CA ASP A 419 36.39 -7.31 23.05
C ASP A 419 35.59 -7.70 21.79
N CYS A 420 35.90 -7.05 20.67
CA CYS A 420 35.30 -7.38 19.37
C CYS A 420 36.10 -8.51 18.70
N PRO A 421 35.59 -9.75 18.62
CA PRO A 421 36.27 -10.79 17.87
C PRO A 421 36.25 -10.46 16.37
N PRO A 422 37.22 -11.00 15.60
CA PRO A 422 37.26 -10.82 14.16
C PRO A 422 35.99 -11.38 13.51
N LEU A 423 35.53 -10.72 12.45
CA LEU A 423 34.39 -11.19 11.67
C LEU A 423 34.79 -12.47 10.90
N PRO A 424 34.05 -13.58 11.05
CA PRO A 424 34.29 -14.80 10.26
C PRO A 424 34.11 -14.53 8.77
N ALA A 425 34.74 -15.35 7.92
CA ALA A 425 34.49 -15.30 6.48
C ALA A 425 33.02 -15.61 6.18
N ALA A 426 32.44 -14.91 5.20
CA ALA A 426 31.10 -15.23 4.71
C ALA A 426 31.14 -16.52 3.89
N GLU A 427 30.03 -17.26 3.84
CA GLU A 427 29.89 -18.40 2.93
C GLU A 427 29.81 -17.92 1.49
N ASP A 428 30.57 -18.56 0.60
CA ASP A 428 30.54 -18.26 -0.82
C ASP A 428 29.20 -18.67 -1.43
N PRO A 429 28.53 -17.78 -2.18
CA PRO A 429 27.35 -18.15 -2.94
C PRO A 429 27.72 -19.14 -4.06
N PRO A 430 26.76 -19.90 -4.61
CA PRO A 430 27.01 -20.81 -5.73
C PRO A 430 27.65 -20.17 -6.97
N PHE A 431 27.48 -18.86 -7.14
CA PHE A 431 28.14 -18.03 -8.15
C PHE A 431 28.18 -16.57 -7.66
N ALA A 432 29.09 -15.75 -8.16
CA ALA A 432 29.25 -14.38 -7.70
C ALA A 432 28.26 -13.42 -8.39
N LEU A 433 27.69 -12.49 -7.62
CA LEU A 433 26.77 -11.48 -8.18
C LEU A 433 27.45 -10.61 -9.24
N THR A 434 28.75 -10.32 -9.10
CA THR A 434 29.55 -9.59 -10.09
C THR A 434 29.56 -10.25 -11.47
N GLU A 435 29.27 -11.56 -11.55
CA GLU A 435 29.16 -12.26 -12.82
C GLU A 435 27.86 -11.92 -13.55
N ILE A 436 26.78 -11.54 -12.89
CA ILE A 436 25.51 -11.28 -13.60
C ILE A 436 25.04 -9.83 -13.49
N TYR A 437 25.69 -9.03 -12.65
CA TYR A 437 25.30 -7.66 -12.41
C TYR A 437 25.59 -6.72 -13.59
N ASP A 438 24.57 -5.95 -13.95
CA ASP A 438 24.61 -4.87 -14.93
C ASP A 438 23.44 -3.90 -14.66
N ASP A 439 23.31 -2.88 -15.51
CA ASP A 439 22.27 -1.84 -15.37
C ASP A 439 20.84 -2.41 -15.46
N GLU A 440 20.63 -3.50 -16.20
CA GLU A 440 19.32 -4.15 -16.31
C GLU A 440 18.95 -4.84 -15.00
N VAL A 441 19.90 -5.55 -14.38
CA VAL A 441 19.71 -6.18 -13.07
C VAL A 441 19.48 -5.15 -11.98
N GLU A 442 20.23 -4.04 -11.97
CA GLU A 442 20.03 -2.93 -11.03
C GLU A 442 18.63 -2.32 -11.20
N ALA A 443 18.23 -2.02 -12.44
CA ALA A 443 16.91 -1.47 -12.74
C ALA A 443 15.78 -2.41 -12.30
N ALA A 444 15.86 -3.70 -12.65
CA ALA A 444 14.85 -4.69 -12.27
C ALA A 444 14.76 -4.88 -10.75
N THR A 445 15.90 -4.81 -10.04
CA THR A 445 15.92 -4.87 -8.57
C THR A 445 15.30 -3.62 -7.96
N ARG A 446 15.63 -2.43 -8.48
CA ARG A 446 15.07 -1.15 -8.03
C ARG A 446 13.57 -1.11 -8.20
N ASP A 447 13.07 -1.65 -9.31
CA ASP A 447 11.63 -1.81 -9.56
C ASP A 447 10.94 -2.74 -8.55
N ALA A 448 11.59 -3.84 -8.16
CA ALA A 448 11.04 -4.78 -7.19
C ALA A 448 11.13 -4.27 -5.75
N TYR A 449 12.22 -3.59 -5.39
CA TYR A 449 12.57 -3.19 -4.03
C TYR A 449 12.65 -1.67 -3.83
N GLN A 450 11.89 -0.89 -4.60
CA GLN A 450 11.87 0.58 -4.52
C GLN A 450 11.78 1.08 -3.07
N ARG A 451 10.95 0.41 -2.27
CA ARG A 451 10.77 0.69 -0.85
C ARG A 451 12.07 0.60 -0.05
N ASP A 452 12.90 -0.42 -0.26
CA ASP A 452 14.18 -0.57 0.45
C ASP A 452 15.19 0.47 -0.03
N TYR A 453 15.25 0.73 -1.34
CA TYR A 453 16.10 1.78 -1.91
C TYR A 453 15.78 3.15 -1.30
N MET A 454 14.50 3.48 -1.19
CA MET A 454 14.06 4.75 -0.60
C MET A 454 14.24 4.78 0.91
N SER A 455 13.82 3.73 1.63
CA SER A 455 13.84 3.70 3.11
C SER A 455 15.25 3.76 3.68
N PHE A 456 16.22 3.20 2.94
CA PHE A 456 17.62 3.10 3.39
C PHE A 456 18.60 3.85 2.48
N GLY A 457 18.12 4.68 1.54
CA GLY A 457 18.96 5.53 0.70
C GLY A 457 20.02 4.78 -0.12
N TRP A 458 19.68 3.62 -0.68
CA TRP A 458 20.64 2.85 -1.49
C TRP A 458 20.87 3.49 -2.87
N GLY A 459 22.13 3.55 -3.29
CA GLY A 459 22.53 3.85 -4.67
C GLY A 459 22.66 2.57 -5.50
N PRO A 460 23.26 2.64 -6.71
CA PRO A 460 23.63 1.43 -7.45
C PRO A 460 24.57 0.54 -6.63
N TRP A 461 24.47 -0.78 -6.79
CA TRP A 461 25.38 -1.72 -6.15
C TRP A 461 26.81 -1.51 -6.65
N ARG A 462 27.80 -1.60 -5.74
CA ARG A 462 29.21 -1.24 -6.02
C ARG A 462 30.21 -2.38 -5.94
N GLY A 463 29.74 -3.62 -5.73
CA GLY A 463 30.60 -4.77 -5.44
C GLY A 463 30.67 -5.06 -3.95
#